data_AF-A0A672LQ55-F1
#
_entry.id   AF-A0A672LQ55-F1
#
_cell.length_a   1.000
_cell.length_b   1.000
_cell.length_c   1.000
_cell.angle_alpha   90.00
_cell.angle_beta   90.00
_cell.angle_gamma   90.00
#
_symmetry.space_group_name_H-M   'P 1'
#
loop_
_entity.id
_entity.type
_entity.pdbx_description
1 polymer ?
#
loop_
_entity_poly.entity_id
_entity_poly.type
_entity_poly.pdbx_seq_one_letter_code
_entity_poly.pdbx_strand_id
1 'polypeptide(L)'
;MVQEADQYRAEDEVQKEKITARNTLESLAFNMTSTVEDDKLKDKISAEDKKTIDKCIEVIAWLDRNQTAEKDEYEHQQKELEKVCNPIITKLYQGAGGMPGGMPGGFPGGAGSSPSSGPTIEEVD
;
A
#
# COMPACT_ATOMS: atom_id res chain seq x y z
N MET A 1 3.28 -6.52 36.40
CA MET A 1 2.08 -5.74 36.00
C MET A 1 2.39 -4.64 34.98
N VAL A 2 3.07 -3.53 35.33
CA VAL A 2 3.35 -2.46 34.32
C VAL A 2 4.35 -2.90 33.25
N GLN A 3 5.45 -3.57 33.65
CA GLN A 3 6.46 -4.08 32.70
C GLN A 3 5.90 -5.12 31.72
N GLU A 4 5.03 -6.02 32.19
CA GLU A 4 4.36 -7.01 31.34
C GLU A 4 3.41 -6.33 30.36
N ALA A 5 2.65 -5.32 30.80
CA ALA A 5 1.75 -4.57 29.92
C ALA A 5 2.49 -3.80 28.81
N ASP A 6 3.67 -3.26 29.12
CA ASP A 6 4.50 -2.59 28.12
C ASP A 6 5.14 -3.59 27.13
N GLN A 7 5.52 -4.78 27.59
CA GLN A 7 6.02 -5.86 26.71
C GLN A 7 4.94 -6.33 25.74
N TYR A 8 3.73 -6.64 26.22
CA TYR A 8 2.62 -7.04 25.34
C TYR A 8 2.28 -5.96 24.33
N ARG A 9 2.29 -4.68 24.73
CA ARG A 9 2.06 -3.56 23.79
C ARG A 9 3.12 -3.52 22.69
N ALA A 10 4.40 -3.72 23.04
CA ALA A 10 5.48 -3.71 22.05
C ALA A 10 5.36 -4.89 21.08
N GLU A 11 5.03 -6.07 21.58
CA GLU A 11 4.81 -7.27 20.77
C GLU A 11 3.62 -7.09 19.80
N ASP A 12 2.50 -6.53 20.28
CA ASP A 12 1.32 -6.23 19.47
C ASP A 12 1.62 -5.24 18.34
N GLU A 13 2.38 -4.17 18.62
CA GLU A 13 2.77 -3.20 17.59
C GLU A 13 3.69 -3.84 16.54
N VAL A 14 4.65 -4.69 16.94
CA VAL A 14 5.49 -5.42 15.98
C VAL A 14 4.66 -6.33 15.08
N GLN A 15 3.69 -7.08 15.63
CA GLN A 15 2.82 -7.92 14.81
C GLN A 15 1.94 -7.09 13.87
N LYS A 16 1.40 -5.97 14.35
CA LYS A 16 0.57 -5.06 13.54
C LYS A 16 1.36 -4.43 12.39
N GLU A 17 2.59 -4.01 12.63
CA GLU A 17 3.45 -3.48 11.58
C GLU A 17 3.77 -4.55 10.52
N LYS A 18 4.07 -5.77 10.96
CA LYS A 18 4.33 -6.92 10.06
C LYS A 18 3.12 -7.24 9.19
N ILE A 19 1.91 -7.29 9.78
CA ILE A 19 0.65 -7.49 9.04
C ILE A 19 0.42 -6.36 8.04
N THR A 20 0.70 -5.12 8.44
CA THR A 20 0.54 -3.94 7.59
C THR A 20 1.49 -4.00 6.38
N ALA A 21 2.75 -4.37 6.59
CA ALA A 21 3.74 -4.55 5.53
C ALA A 21 3.33 -5.64 4.54
N ARG A 22 2.88 -6.80 5.05
CA ARG A 22 2.33 -7.89 4.22
C ARG A 22 1.14 -7.42 3.38
N ASN A 23 0.14 -6.77 4.00
CA ASN A 23 -1.06 -6.32 3.32
C ASN A 23 -0.76 -5.25 2.26
N THR A 24 0.23 -4.39 2.51
CA THR A 24 0.66 -3.37 1.55
C THR A 24 1.28 -4.02 0.31
N LEU A 25 2.17 -5.01 0.51
CA LEU A 25 2.77 -5.77 -0.59
C LEU A 25 1.73 -6.52 -1.42
N GLU A 26 0.81 -7.22 -0.74
CA GLU A 26 -0.28 -7.96 -1.37
C GLU A 26 -1.17 -7.02 -2.20
N SER A 27 -1.57 -5.89 -1.61
CA SER A 27 -2.39 -4.89 -2.29
C SER A 27 -1.69 -4.31 -3.51
N LEU A 28 -0.39 -4.02 -3.43
CA LEU A 28 0.39 -3.53 -4.56
C LEU A 28 0.40 -4.53 -5.72
N ALA A 29 0.66 -5.82 -5.44
CA ALA A 29 0.68 -6.87 -6.45
C ALA A 29 -0.69 -7.04 -7.14
N PHE A 30 -1.78 -7.05 -6.37
CA PHE A 30 -3.13 -7.16 -6.93
C PHE A 30 -3.55 -5.94 -7.74
N ASN A 31 -3.27 -4.73 -7.24
CA ASN A 31 -3.60 -3.49 -7.95
C ASN A 31 -2.84 -3.40 -9.28
N MET A 32 -1.57 -3.81 -9.29
CA MET A 32 -0.75 -3.81 -10.50
C MET A 32 -1.20 -4.86 -11.51
N THR A 33 -1.53 -6.06 -11.05
CA THR A 33 -2.12 -7.10 -11.91
C THR A 33 -3.40 -6.59 -12.57
N SER A 34 -4.32 -6.04 -11.77
CA SER A 34 -5.59 -5.49 -12.27
C SER A 34 -5.39 -4.34 -13.27
N THR A 35 -4.42 -3.47 -13.02
CA THR A 35 -4.10 -2.33 -13.90
C THR A 35 -3.57 -2.79 -15.27
N VAL A 36 -2.70 -3.80 -15.28
CA VAL A 36 -2.10 -4.33 -16.52
C VAL A 36 -3.11 -5.17 -17.31
N GLU A 37 -4.06 -5.81 -16.63
CA GLU A 37 -5.12 -6.60 -17.25
C GLU A 37 -6.35 -5.78 -17.69
N ASP A 38 -6.48 -4.52 -17.27
CA ASP A 38 -7.59 -3.64 -17.64
C ASP A 38 -7.67 -3.43 -19.16
N ASP A 39 -8.75 -3.90 -19.77
CA ASP A 39 -9.05 -3.76 -21.20
C ASP A 39 -8.93 -2.33 -21.71
N LYS A 40 -9.26 -1.33 -20.88
CA LYS A 40 -9.17 0.09 -21.24
C LYS A 40 -7.75 0.60 -21.34
N LEU A 41 -6.80 -0.10 -20.72
CA LEU A 41 -5.40 0.26 -20.66
C LEU A 41 -4.52 -0.64 -21.54
N LYS A 42 -5.05 -1.75 -22.07
CA LYS A 42 -4.29 -2.73 -22.87
C LYS A 42 -3.50 -2.12 -24.04
N ASP A 43 -4.03 -1.09 -24.70
CA ASP A 43 -3.35 -0.41 -25.81
C ASP A 43 -2.19 0.49 -25.35
N LYS A 44 -2.17 0.87 -24.06
CA LYS A 44 -1.10 1.68 -23.43
C LYS A 44 -0.06 0.84 -22.71
N ILE A 45 -0.32 -0.45 -22.52
CA ILE A 45 0.55 -1.40 -21.83
C ILE A 45 1.35 -2.19 -22.87
N SER A 46 2.68 -2.08 -22.82
CA SER A 46 3.53 -2.84 -23.74
C SER A 46 3.58 -4.33 -23.40
N ALA A 47 4.01 -5.17 -24.35
CA ALA A 47 4.22 -6.59 -24.09
C ALA A 47 5.30 -6.85 -23.01
N GLU A 48 6.25 -5.92 -22.85
CA GLU A 48 7.23 -5.97 -21.77
C GLU A 48 6.59 -5.67 -20.42
N ASP A 49 5.74 -4.64 -20.34
CA ASP A 49 5.02 -4.26 -19.12
C ASP A 49 4.12 -5.41 -18.63
N LYS A 50 3.56 -6.22 -19.55
CA LYS A 50 2.78 -7.43 -19.20
C LYS A 50 3.57 -8.47 -18.41
N LYS A 51 4.90 -8.55 -18.57
CA LYS A 51 5.75 -9.44 -17.76
C LYS A 51 5.78 -9.05 -16.27
N THR A 52 5.34 -7.84 -15.93
CA THR A 52 5.18 -7.42 -14.53
C THR A 52 4.11 -8.23 -13.81
N ILE A 53 3.12 -8.79 -14.54
CA ILE A 53 2.14 -9.72 -13.97
C ILE A 53 2.85 -10.97 -13.44
N ASP A 54 3.81 -11.53 -14.20
CA ASP A 54 4.58 -12.69 -13.75
C ASP A 54 5.27 -12.38 -12.42
N LYS A 55 5.83 -11.17 -12.29
CA LYS A 55 6.46 -10.73 -11.04
C LYS A 55 5.46 -10.55 -9.89
N CYS A 56 4.26 -10.02 -10.17
CA CYS A 56 3.19 -9.92 -9.17
C CYS A 56 2.76 -11.31 -8.68
N ILE A 57 2.61 -12.27 -9.59
CA ILE A 57 2.26 -13.66 -9.26
C ILE A 57 3.36 -14.32 -8.42
N GLU A 58 4.64 -14.12 -8.78
CA GLU A 58 5.76 -14.59 -7.96
C GLU A 58 5.72 -14.04 -6.54
N VAL A 59 5.43 -12.75 -6.38
CA VAL A 59 5.34 -12.09 -5.07
C VAL A 59 4.16 -12.64 -4.26
N ILE A 60 3.00 -12.85 -4.87
CA ILE A 60 1.83 -13.45 -4.19
C ILE A 60 2.16 -14.88 -3.74
N ALA A 61 2.77 -15.69 -4.61
CA ALA A 61 3.20 -17.04 -4.25
C ALA A 61 4.28 -17.03 -3.15
N TRP A 62 5.15 -16.01 -3.12
CA TRP A 62 6.10 -15.81 -2.04
C TRP A 62 5.38 -15.44 -0.73
N LEU A 63 4.41 -14.53 -0.74
CA LEU A 63 3.59 -14.18 0.42
C LEU A 63 2.88 -15.39 1.03
N ASP A 64 2.33 -16.27 0.19
CA ASP A 64 1.64 -17.50 0.62
C ASP A 64 2.59 -18.50 1.30
N ARG A 65 3.84 -18.58 0.84
CA ARG A 65 4.86 -19.47 1.40
C ARG A 65 5.55 -18.89 2.63
N ASN A 66 5.52 -17.57 2.79
CA ASN A 66 6.26 -16.83 3.80
C ASN A 66 5.31 -16.01 4.69
N GLN A 67 4.26 -16.65 5.22
CA GLN A 67 3.25 -16.00 6.07
C GLN A 67 3.81 -15.48 7.41
N THR A 68 5.00 -15.94 7.81
CA THR A 68 5.68 -15.57 9.05
C THR A 68 6.98 -14.81 8.80
N ALA A 69 7.22 -14.32 7.58
CA ALA A 69 8.38 -13.50 7.27
C ALA A 69 8.40 -12.22 8.10
N GLU A 70 9.58 -11.67 8.32
CA GLU A 70 9.75 -10.43 9.06
C GLU A 70 9.35 -9.21 8.25
N LYS A 71 9.06 -8.10 8.94
CA LYS A 71 8.68 -6.82 8.31
C LYS A 71 9.66 -6.40 7.21
N ASP A 72 10.95 -6.48 7.49
CA ASP A 72 12.01 -6.08 6.55
C ASP A 72 12.02 -6.92 5.27
N GLU A 73 11.61 -8.19 5.34
CA GLU A 73 11.51 -9.07 4.18
C GLU A 73 10.31 -8.67 3.30
N TYR A 74 9.16 -8.35 3.91
CA TYR A 74 8.02 -7.80 3.18
C TYR A 74 8.36 -6.47 2.50
N GLU A 75 9.02 -5.56 3.21
CA GLU A 75 9.45 -4.27 2.66
C GLU A 75 10.48 -4.43 1.53
N HIS A 76 11.38 -5.42 1.63
CA HIS A 76 12.32 -5.73 0.56
C HIS A 76 11.60 -6.21 -0.71
N GLN A 77 10.68 -7.17 -0.57
CA GLN A 77 9.87 -7.64 -1.70
C GLN A 77 9.01 -6.52 -2.30
N GLN A 78 8.48 -5.62 -1.47
CA GLN A 78 7.77 -4.44 -1.92
C GLN A 78 8.65 -3.54 -2.79
N LYS A 79 9.86 -3.21 -2.33
CA LYS A 79 10.78 -2.37 -3.12
C LYS A 79 11.17 -3.00 -4.45
N GLU A 80 11.36 -4.32 -4.48
CA GLU A 80 11.65 -5.05 -5.72
C GLU A 80 10.45 -5.02 -6.69
N LEU A 81 9.23 -5.15 -6.17
CA LEU A 81 8.00 -5.03 -6.98
C LEU A 81 7.78 -3.59 -7.46
N GLU A 82 8.00 -2.58 -6.62
CA GLU A 82 7.85 -1.17 -7.00
C GLU A 82 8.80 -0.77 -8.13
N LYS A 83 10.04 -1.30 -8.15
CA LYS A 83 11.00 -1.02 -9.23
C LYS A 83 10.46 -1.45 -10.61
N VAL A 84 9.74 -2.57 -10.68
CA VAL A 84 9.16 -3.04 -11.94
C VAL A 84 7.82 -2.36 -12.26
N CYS A 85 7.07 -1.95 -11.24
CA CYS A 85 5.74 -1.33 -11.40
C CYS A 85 5.81 0.19 -11.70
N ASN A 86 6.79 0.90 -11.14
CA ASN A 86 6.93 2.36 -11.28
C ASN A 86 6.97 2.87 -12.72
N PRO A 87 7.66 2.21 -13.67
CA PRO A 87 7.63 2.61 -15.08
C PRO A 87 6.22 2.54 -15.68
N ILE A 88 5.43 1.53 -15.31
CA ILE A 88 4.06 1.34 -15.82
C ILE A 88 3.15 2.44 -15.31
N ILE A 89 3.18 2.69 -13.99
CA ILE A 89 2.41 3.74 -13.34
C ILE A 89 2.72 5.09 -14.01
N THR A 90 4.01 5.41 -14.17
CA THR A 90 4.45 6.67 -14.81
C THR A 90 3.90 6.80 -16.23
N LYS A 91 4.02 5.75 -17.06
CA LYS A 91 3.49 5.75 -18.44
C LYS A 91 1.98 5.94 -18.48
N LEU A 92 1.24 5.29 -17.58
CA LEU A 92 -0.22 5.40 -17.52
C LEU A 92 -0.68 6.81 -17.11
N TYR A 93 -0.03 7.39 -16.08
CA TYR A 93 -0.31 8.75 -15.65
C TYR A 93 0.04 9.80 -16.73
N GLN A 94 1.15 9.60 -17.47
CA GLN A 94 1.54 10.50 -18.56
C GLN A 94 0.63 10.36 -19.80
N GLY A 95 0.29 9.13 -20.18
CA GLY A 95 -0.55 8.82 -21.34
C GLY A 95 -2.04 9.06 -21.13
N ALA A 96 -2.47 9.41 -19.91
CA ALA A 96 -3.83 9.82 -19.61
C ALA A 96 -4.11 11.31 -19.90
N GLY A 97 -3.08 12.10 -20.24
CA GLY A 97 -3.26 13.48 -20.72
C GLY A 97 -4.07 14.36 -19.76
N GLY A 98 -3.46 14.75 -18.64
CA GLY A 98 -3.92 15.88 -17.82
C GLY A 98 -5.36 15.78 -17.30
N MET A 99 -5.54 15.19 -16.12
CA MET A 99 -6.66 15.52 -15.23
C MET A 99 -6.10 15.72 -13.81
N PRO A 100 -6.40 16.83 -13.13
CA PRO A 100 -5.85 17.16 -11.81
C PRO A 100 -6.55 16.35 -10.72
N GLY A 101 -5.76 15.80 -9.79
CA GLY A 101 -6.24 15.30 -8.51
C GLY A 101 -6.54 13.81 -8.48
N GLY A 102 -5.68 13.06 -7.79
CA GLY A 102 -5.95 11.66 -7.42
C GLY A 102 -4.74 10.75 -7.54
N MET A 103 -3.67 11.04 -6.79
CA MET A 103 -2.72 10.01 -6.40
C MET A 103 -3.25 9.39 -5.10
N PRO A 104 -3.66 8.10 -5.07
CA PRO A 104 -3.94 7.42 -3.81
C PRO A 104 -2.59 6.98 -3.23
N GLY A 105 -1.93 7.89 -2.52
CA GLY A 105 -0.59 7.68 -1.99
C GLY A 105 -0.19 8.75 -0.99
N GLY A 106 -1.06 9.01 -0.02
CA GLY A 106 -0.80 9.90 1.10
C GLY A 106 -1.61 9.42 2.29
N PHE A 107 -1.03 8.50 3.07
CA PHE A 107 -1.55 8.11 4.37
C PHE A 107 -1.73 9.38 5.24
N PRO A 108 -2.86 9.54 5.96
CA PRO A 108 -3.06 10.65 6.88
C PRO A 108 -2.29 10.37 8.17
N GLY A 109 -1.14 11.02 8.33
CA GLY A 109 -0.33 10.86 9.54
C GLY A 109 0.77 11.90 9.65
N GLY A 110 0.46 13.06 10.22
CA GLY A 110 1.50 14.01 10.64
C GLY A 110 1.04 15.45 10.83
N ALA A 111 0.62 15.76 12.05
CA ALA A 111 0.67 17.08 12.70
C ALA A 111 -0.23 18.24 12.19
N GLY A 112 -1.31 18.47 12.96
CA GLY A 112 -1.54 19.78 13.58
C GLY A 112 -2.03 20.94 12.71
N SER A 113 -3.34 21.16 12.71
CA SER A 113 -3.97 22.46 12.96
C SER A 113 -5.49 22.31 12.93
N SER A 114 -6.11 22.31 14.11
CA SER A 114 -7.55 22.50 14.26
C SER A 114 -7.96 23.89 13.75
N PRO A 115 -9.12 24.01 13.07
CA PRO A 115 -10.03 25.09 13.34
C PRO A 115 -11.27 24.52 14.02
N SER A 116 -11.44 24.92 15.27
CA SER A 116 -12.65 24.80 16.06
C SER A 116 -13.88 25.31 15.30
N SER A 117 -14.87 24.45 15.07
CA SER A 117 -16.29 24.82 14.92
C SER A 117 -17.14 23.56 15.02
N GLY A 118 -17.50 23.20 16.25
CA GLY A 118 -18.52 22.20 16.58
C GLY A 118 -19.44 22.77 17.68
N PRO A 119 -20.72 22.39 17.71
CA PRO A 119 -21.80 23.19 18.29
C PRO A 119 -21.79 23.20 19.82
N THR A 120 -22.19 24.34 20.40
CA THR A 120 -22.37 24.57 21.84
C THR A 120 -23.48 23.69 22.39
N ILE A 121 -23.15 22.79 23.31
CA ILE A 121 -24.09 22.18 24.25
C ILE A 121 -23.83 22.88 25.59
N GLU A 122 -24.66 23.87 25.90
CA GLU A 122 -24.83 24.37 27.27
C GLU A 122 -26.15 23.78 27.81
N GLU A 123 -25.96 22.83 28.71
CA GLU A 123 -26.66 22.58 29.98
C GLU A 123 -28.19 22.69 30.01
N VAL A 124 -28.81 21.51 30.16
CA VAL A 124 -30.08 21.34 30.88
C VAL A 124 -29.75 21.34 32.37
N ASP A 125 -30.03 22.46 33.04
CA ASP A 125 -30.67 22.55 34.37
C ASP A 125 -31.50 23.85 34.39
#